data_AF-A0A1H7JH56-F1
#
_entry.id   AF-A0A1H7JH56-F1
#
_cell.length_a   1.000
_cell.length_b   1.000
_cell.length_c   1.000
_cell.angle_alpha   90.00
_cell.angle_beta   90.00
_cell.angle_gamma   90.00
#
_symmetry.space_group_name_H-M   'P 1'
#
loop_
_entity.id
_entity.type
_entity.pdbx_description
1 polymer ?
#
loop_
_entity_poly.entity_id
_entity_poly.type
_entity_poly.pdbx_seq_one_letter_code
_entity_poly.pdbx_strand_id
1 'polypeptide(L)'
;MTAAVDRIVSRALRWPGVETEPHRFGGTEFVVAGKEIGHVHDTGLVDLAITKRVRDIILTEGLADAHHVLPNSAWVSYRVRGEQDITGAMRLLRLAYLWRLSALRRRGLDLDPAFDADRELRRLDLPVELDTLVRDTFGDTLNRQAYA
;
A
#
# COMPACT_ATOMS: atom_id res chain seq x y z
N MET A 1 -9.55 3.92 -18.70
CA MET A 1 -9.85 3.66 -17.29
C MET A 1 -11.24 3.07 -17.09
N THR A 2 -11.40 2.07 -16.20
CA THR A 2 -12.71 1.51 -15.81
C THR A 2 -13.25 2.22 -14.57
N ALA A 3 -14.56 2.14 -14.31
CA ALA A 3 -15.17 2.73 -13.11
C ALA A 3 -14.57 2.20 -11.80
N ALA A 4 -14.10 0.95 -11.76
CA ALA A 4 -13.41 0.39 -10.60
C ALA A 4 -12.04 1.06 -10.38
N VAL A 5 -11.29 1.29 -11.45
CA VAL A 5 -10.01 1.99 -11.40
C VAL A 5 -10.20 3.45 -10.97
N ASP A 6 -11.19 4.16 -11.53
CA ASP A 6 -11.51 5.53 -11.12
C ASP A 6 -11.81 5.63 -9.62
N ARG A 7 -12.55 4.66 -9.07
CA ARG A 7 -12.85 4.60 -7.63
C ARG A 7 -11.59 4.35 -6.80
N ILE A 8 -10.66 3.52 -7.26
CA ILE A 8 -9.38 3.27 -6.57
C ILE A 8 -8.56 4.56 -6.53
N VAL A 9 -8.38 5.20 -7.70
CA VAL A 9 -7.63 6.46 -7.81
C VAL A 9 -8.24 7.54 -6.91
N SER A 10 -9.54 7.76 -7.02
CA SER A 10 -10.28 8.72 -6.19
C SER A 10 -10.13 8.46 -4.69
N ARG A 11 -10.14 7.19 -4.26
CA ARG A 11 -9.99 6.81 -2.85
C ARG A 11 -8.57 7.03 -2.34
N ALA A 12 -7.56 6.63 -3.11
CA ALA A 12 -6.16 6.79 -2.74
C ALA A 12 -5.76 8.26 -2.64
N LEU A 13 -6.25 9.11 -3.55
CA LEU A 13 -5.97 10.54 -3.57
C LEU A 13 -6.48 11.29 -2.32
N ARG A 14 -7.38 10.69 -1.53
CA ARG A 14 -7.86 11.27 -0.27
C ARG A 14 -6.93 11.01 0.91
N TRP A 15 -5.89 10.21 0.73
CA TRP A 15 -4.92 9.96 1.80
C TRP A 15 -3.96 11.14 1.91
N PRO A 16 -3.63 11.60 3.13
CA PRO A 16 -2.70 12.71 3.32
C PRO A 16 -1.37 12.52 2.59
N GLY A 17 -0.97 13.52 1.81
CA GLY A 17 0.30 13.52 1.09
C GLY A 17 0.40 12.52 -0.07
N VAL A 18 -0.71 11.90 -0.50
CA VAL A 18 -0.76 11.16 -1.77
C VAL A 18 -1.00 12.14 -2.91
N GLU A 19 -0.14 12.04 -3.91
CA GLU A 19 -0.26 12.68 -5.21
C GLU A 19 -0.41 11.59 -6.29
N THR A 20 -0.93 11.97 -7.45
CA THR A 20 -1.04 11.06 -8.59
C THR A 20 -0.32 11.60 -9.81
N GLU A 21 0.40 10.72 -10.51
CA GLU A 21 1.09 11.03 -11.76
C GLU A 21 0.71 10.01 -12.85
N PRO A 22 0.79 10.37 -14.14
CA PRO A 22 0.65 9.39 -15.21
C PRO A 22 1.79 8.36 -15.18
N HIS A 23 1.47 7.07 -15.23
CA HIS A 23 2.51 6.05 -15.33
C HIS A 23 3.06 5.98 -16.75
N ARG A 24 4.40 5.93 -16.90
CA ARG A 24 5.10 5.74 -18.19
C ARG A 24 4.68 4.53 -19.05
N PHE A 25 3.94 3.57 -18.49
CA PHE A 25 3.46 2.37 -19.19
C PHE A 25 1.93 2.30 -19.24
N GLY A 26 1.26 3.44 -18.99
CA GLY A 26 -0.20 3.55 -18.90
C GLY A 26 -0.69 3.34 -17.47
N GLY A 27 -1.76 4.06 -17.09
CA GLY A 27 -2.30 4.06 -15.73
C GLY A 27 -1.88 5.26 -14.89
N THR A 28 -2.09 5.13 -13.57
CA THR A 28 -1.92 6.19 -12.58
C THR A 28 -1.02 5.72 -11.44
N GLU A 29 0.09 6.42 -11.25
CA GLU A 29 1.02 6.25 -10.13
C GLU A 29 0.49 6.95 -8.88
N PHE A 30 0.73 6.36 -7.71
CA PHE A 30 0.47 6.94 -6.41
C PHE A 30 1.81 7.28 -5.75
N VAL A 31 2.03 8.57 -5.50
CA VAL A 31 3.31 9.11 -5.01
C VAL A 31 3.12 9.72 -3.63
N VAL A 32 4.05 9.45 -2.71
CA VAL A 32 4.05 10.02 -1.35
C VAL A 32 5.43 10.57 -1.01
N ALA A 33 5.50 11.89 -0.83
CA ALA A 33 6.75 12.63 -0.64
C ALA A 33 7.81 12.24 -1.70
N GLY A 34 7.43 12.34 -2.99
CA GLY A 34 8.31 12.08 -4.13
C GLY A 34 8.73 10.61 -4.32
N LYS A 35 8.03 9.66 -3.70
CA LYS A 35 8.28 8.22 -3.89
C LYS A 35 7.00 7.50 -4.25
N GLU A 36 7.02 6.79 -5.37
CA GLU A 36 5.95 5.87 -5.77
C GLU A 36 5.78 4.75 -4.74
N ILE A 37 4.53 4.52 -4.31
CA ILE A 37 4.13 3.41 -3.44
C ILE A 37 3.41 2.29 -4.22
N GLY A 38 2.91 2.61 -5.41
CA GLY A 38 2.28 1.71 -6.35
C GLY A 38 1.54 2.49 -7.43
N HIS A 39 0.91 1.77 -8.35
CA HIS A 39 0.15 2.33 -9.45
C HIS A 39 -0.97 1.39 -9.86
N VAL A 40 -1.93 1.92 -10.61
CA VAL A 40 -3.00 1.14 -11.24
C VAL A 40 -3.00 1.38 -12.74
N HIS A 41 -2.84 0.30 -13.51
CA HIS A 41 -2.99 0.30 -14.96
C HIS A 41 -4.45 0.50 -15.34
N ASP A 42 -4.70 1.11 -16.50
CA ASP A 42 -6.05 1.28 -17.06
C ASP A 42 -6.83 -0.04 -17.22
N THR A 43 -6.09 -1.16 -17.32
CA THR A 43 -6.61 -2.52 -17.44
C THR A 43 -7.02 -3.15 -16.10
N GLY A 44 -6.87 -2.43 -14.98
CA GLY A 44 -7.21 -2.92 -13.64
C GLY A 44 -6.11 -3.77 -12.99
N LEU A 45 -4.88 -3.71 -13.48
CA LEU A 45 -3.73 -4.27 -12.75
C LEU A 45 -3.21 -3.25 -11.76
N VAL A 46 -3.15 -3.59 -10.48
CA VAL A 46 -2.56 -2.75 -9.43
C VAL A 46 -1.20 -3.34 -9.08
N ASP A 47 -0.14 -2.58 -9.32
CA ASP A 47 1.21 -2.97 -8.92
C ASP A 47 1.64 -2.10 -7.75
N LEU A 48 2.17 -2.69 -6.68
CA LEU A 48 2.59 -1.92 -5.51
C LEU A 48 3.90 -2.41 -4.91
N ALA A 49 4.65 -1.48 -4.34
CA ALA A 49 5.92 -1.74 -3.70
C ALA A 49 5.71 -2.00 -2.20
N ILE A 50 6.22 -3.12 -1.72
CA ILE A 50 6.29 -3.43 -0.28
C ILE A 50 7.70 -3.93 0.07
N THR A 51 7.93 -4.46 1.26
CA THR A 51 9.21 -5.12 1.59
C THR A 51 9.20 -6.57 1.14
N LYS A 52 10.37 -7.15 0.82
CA LYS A 52 10.45 -8.55 0.36
C LYS A 52 9.78 -9.54 1.33
N ARG A 53 10.04 -9.38 2.63
CA ARG A 53 9.46 -10.26 3.67
C ARG A 53 7.92 -10.21 3.70
N VAL A 54 7.34 -9.02 3.55
CA VAL A 54 5.88 -8.86 3.47
C VAL A 54 5.34 -9.40 2.15
N ARG A 55 6.03 -9.14 1.04
CA ARG A 55 5.69 -9.69 -0.28
C ARG A 55 5.61 -11.21 -0.25
N ASP A 56 6.56 -11.88 0.40
CA ASP A 56 6.59 -13.35 0.46
C ASP A 56 5.34 -13.92 1.18
N ILE A 57 4.89 -13.29 2.27
CA ILE A 57 3.64 -13.68 2.94
C ILE A 57 2.42 -13.38 2.06
N ILE A 58 2.36 -12.19 1.44
CA ILE A 58 1.27 -11.82 0.53
C ILE A 58 1.08 -12.86 -0.58
N LEU A 59 2.17 -13.37 -1.14
CA LEU A 59 2.11 -14.43 -2.16
C LEU A 59 1.69 -15.78 -1.58
N THR A 60 2.23 -16.15 -0.42
CA THR A 60 1.93 -17.43 0.24
C THR A 60 0.45 -17.52 0.64
N GLU A 61 -0.12 -16.41 1.12
CA GLU A 61 -1.52 -16.26 1.49
C GLU A 61 -2.46 -16.04 0.27
N GLY A 62 -1.91 -15.94 -0.94
CA GLY A 62 -2.69 -15.72 -2.16
C GLY A 62 -3.42 -14.36 -2.20
N LEU A 63 -2.92 -13.37 -1.47
CA LEU A 63 -3.52 -12.03 -1.42
C LEU A 63 -3.23 -11.21 -2.68
N ALA A 64 -2.12 -11.51 -3.36
CA ALA A 64 -1.70 -10.93 -4.64
C ALA A 64 -0.76 -11.89 -5.37
N ASP A 65 -0.47 -11.58 -6.63
CA ASP A 65 0.47 -12.33 -7.46
C ASP A 65 1.86 -11.68 -7.47
N ALA A 66 2.88 -12.45 -7.85
CA ALA A 66 4.21 -11.88 -8.09
C ALA A 66 4.14 -10.85 -9.23
N HIS A 67 4.91 -9.77 -9.12
CA HIS A 67 4.89 -8.74 -10.16
C HIS A 67 5.28 -9.32 -11.52
N HIS A 68 4.44 -9.15 -12.52
CA HIS A 68 4.57 -9.81 -13.82
C HIS A 68 5.88 -9.51 -14.58
N VAL A 69 6.40 -8.26 -14.52
CA VAL A 69 7.71 -7.89 -15.10
C VAL A 69 8.90 -8.12 -14.16
N LEU A 70 8.74 -7.84 -12.86
CA LEU A 70 9.81 -7.87 -11.86
C LEU A 70 9.50 -8.91 -10.76
N PRO A 71 9.37 -10.21 -11.10
CA PRO A 71 8.83 -11.21 -10.19
C PRO A 71 9.67 -11.41 -8.92
N ASN A 72 10.98 -11.15 -8.99
CA ASN A 72 11.92 -11.32 -7.87
C ASN A 72 12.15 -10.02 -7.07
N SER A 73 11.43 -8.96 -7.39
CA SER A 73 11.48 -7.69 -6.65
C SER A 73 10.56 -7.73 -5.43
N ALA A 74 10.50 -6.62 -4.69
CA ALA A 74 9.57 -6.46 -3.59
C ALA A 74 8.16 -5.99 -4.05
N TRP A 75 7.92 -5.95 -5.36
CA TRP A 75 6.64 -5.59 -5.93
C TRP A 75 5.71 -6.80 -6.07
N VAL A 76 4.41 -6.54 -5.93
CA VAL A 76 3.33 -7.50 -6.18
C VAL A 76 2.31 -6.89 -7.14
N SER A 77 1.56 -7.76 -7.81
CA SER A 77 0.48 -7.41 -8.73
C SER A 77 -0.85 -7.92 -8.19
N TYR A 78 -1.87 -7.06 -8.15
CA TYR A 78 -3.25 -7.42 -7.78
C TYR A 78 -4.20 -7.11 -8.93
N ARG A 79 -5.00 -8.09 -9.35
CA ARG A 79 -5.93 -7.94 -10.47
C ARG A 79 -7.31 -7.49 -10.00
N VAL A 80 -7.74 -6.32 -10.45
CA VAL A 80 -9.10 -5.78 -10.28
C VAL A 80 -9.91 -6.09 -11.54
N ARG A 81 -10.90 -6.98 -11.43
CA ARG A 81 -11.83 -7.34 -12.51
C ARG A 81 -13.17 -6.62 -12.38
N GLY A 82 -13.53 -6.22 -11.17
CA GLY A 82 -14.78 -5.50 -10.89
C GLY A 82 -14.83 -4.87 -9.50
N GLU A 83 -16.02 -4.43 -9.10
CA GLU A 83 -16.21 -3.72 -7.83
C GLU A 83 -15.83 -4.55 -6.60
N GLN A 84 -16.02 -5.86 -6.67
CA GLN A 84 -15.71 -6.80 -5.59
C GLN A 84 -14.20 -6.82 -5.24
N ASP A 85 -13.34 -6.50 -6.20
CA ASP A 85 -11.89 -6.55 -6.03
C ASP A 85 -11.32 -5.22 -5.48
N ILE A 86 -12.12 -4.15 -5.47
CA ILE A 86 -11.68 -2.82 -5.02
C ILE A 86 -11.21 -2.89 -3.56
N THR A 87 -11.93 -3.61 -2.70
CA THR A 87 -11.57 -3.72 -1.28
C THR A 87 -10.20 -4.36 -1.10
N GLY A 88 -9.87 -5.40 -1.86
CA GLY A 88 -8.56 -6.05 -1.82
C GLY A 88 -7.44 -5.11 -2.31
N ALA A 89 -7.65 -4.43 -3.44
CA ALA A 89 -6.70 -3.46 -3.96
C ALA A 89 -6.43 -2.31 -2.96
N MET A 90 -7.50 -1.75 -2.38
CA MET A 90 -7.39 -0.66 -1.40
C MET A 90 -6.69 -1.12 -0.12
N ARG A 91 -6.93 -2.35 0.34
CA ARG A 91 -6.24 -2.93 1.51
C ARG A 91 -4.73 -2.98 1.28
N LEU A 92 -4.29 -3.51 0.14
CA LEU A 92 -2.87 -3.62 -0.20
C LEU A 92 -2.20 -2.26 -0.42
N LEU A 93 -2.84 -1.36 -1.17
CA LEU A 93 -2.34 0.01 -1.36
C LEU A 93 -2.24 0.77 -0.04
N ARG A 94 -3.22 0.58 0.86
CA ARG A 94 -3.19 1.21 2.19
C ARG A 94 -2.01 0.67 3.00
N LEU A 95 -1.73 -0.63 2.95
CA LEU A 95 -0.55 -1.22 3.61
C LEU A 95 0.77 -0.60 3.12
N ALA A 96 0.94 -0.44 1.79
CA ALA A 96 2.11 0.22 1.21
C ALA A 96 2.23 1.70 1.65
N TYR A 97 1.09 2.40 1.69
CA TYR A 97 1.00 3.77 2.19
C TYR A 97 1.42 3.87 3.68
N LEU A 98 0.91 2.99 4.56
CA LEU A 98 1.29 2.99 5.97
C LEU A 98 2.81 2.78 6.14
N TRP A 99 3.39 1.91 5.31
CA TRP A 99 4.83 1.63 5.33
C TRP A 99 5.65 2.85 4.98
N ARG A 100 5.20 3.59 3.96
CA ARG A 100 5.81 4.84 3.53
C ARG A 100 5.71 5.91 4.61
N LEU A 101 4.55 6.10 5.24
CA LEU A 101 4.39 7.06 6.35
C LEU A 101 5.34 6.74 7.50
N SER A 102 5.44 5.47 7.89
CA SER A 102 6.33 5.09 8.99
C SER A 102 7.80 5.29 8.65
N ALA A 103 8.19 5.02 7.41
CA ALA A 103 9.55 5.33 6.95
C ALA A 103 9.85 6.84 6.95
N LEU A 104 8.88 7.69 6.62
CA LEU A 104 9.02 9.14 6.66
C LEU A 104 9.10 9.67 8.10
N ARG A 105 8.26 9.16 9.01
CA ARG A 105 8.28 9.55 10.43
C ARG A 105 9.61 9.22 11.09
N ARG A 106 10.22 8.07 10.77
CA ARG A 106 11.60 7.74 11.22
C ARG A 106 12.66 8.72 10.72
N ARG A 107 12.38 9.48 9.65
CA ARG A 107 13.23 10.53 9.09
C ARG A 107 12.81 11.94 9.51
N GLY A 108 11.86 12.07 10.45
CA GLY A 108 11.39 13.35 10.99
C GLY A 108 10.34 14.07 10.14
N LEU A 109 9.77 13.42 9.11
CA LEU A 109 8.69 13.98 8.32
C LEU A 109 7.36 13.32 8.69
N ASP A 110 6.42 14.09 9.24
CA ASP A 110 5.09 13.61 9.58
C ASP A 110 4.03 14.22 8.64
N LEU A 111 3.58 13.43 7.67
CA LEU A 111 2.57 13.84 6.70
C LEU A 111 1.14 13.69 7.21
N ASP A 112 0.96 12.92 8.28
CA ASP A 112 -0.35 12.67 8.89
C ASP A 112 -0.17 12.54 10.40
N PRO A 113 -0.18 13.65 11.16
CA PRO A 113 -0.04 13.61 12.61
C PRO A 113 -1.14 12.81 13.32
N ALA A 114 -2.31 12.65 12.67
CA ALA A 114 -3.42 11.84 13.17
C ALA A 114 -3.25 10.34 12.85
N PHE A 115 -2.17 9.96 12.17
CA PHE A 115 -1.86 8.59 11.81
C PHE A 115 -1.55 7.74 13.05
N ASP A 116 -2.56 6.94 13.43
CA ASP A 116 -2.47 5.83 14.35
C ASP A 116 -2.32 4.53 13.54
N ALA A 117 -1.08 4.06 13.39
CA ALA A 117 -0.81 2.90 12.55
C ALA A 117 -1.47 1.62 13.10
N ASP A 118 -1.62 1.49 14.41
CA ASP A 118 -2.20 0.32 15.04
C ASP A 118 -3.71 0.22 14.77
N ARG A 119 -4.41 1.36 14.89
CA ARG A 119 -5.82 1.47 14.50
C ARG A 119 -6.02 1.25 13.00
N GLU A 120 -5.14 1.76 12.16
CA GLU A 120 -5.22 1.56 10.71
C GLU A 120 -4.99 0.08 10.34
N LEU A 121 -3.99 -0.59 10.93
CA LEU A 121 -3.73 -2.00 10.69
C LEU A 121 -4.91 -2.89 11.09
N ARG A 122 -5.55 -2.61 12.23
CA ARG A 122 -6.78 -3.33 12.63
C ARG A 122 -7.90 -3.25 11.59
N ARG A 123 -8.00 -2.12 10.87
CA ARG A 123 -9.01 -1.93 9.82
C ARG A 123 -8.70 -2.66 8.53
N LEU A 124 -7.43 -3.02 8.31
CA LEU A 124 -7.03 -3.74 7.11
C LEU A 124 -7.47 -5.19 7.13
N ASP A 125 -7.73 -5.78 8.31
CA ASP A 125 -8.18 -7.18 8.43
C ASP A 125 -7.26 -8.13 7.65
N LEU A 126 -5.97 -8.06 7.98
CA LEU A 126 -4.91 -8.85 7.35
C LEU A 126 -4.91 -10.27 7.94
N PRO A 127 -4.52 -11.30 7.16
CA PRO A 127 -4.25 -12.63 7.72
C PRO A 127 -3.28 -12.56 8.89
N VAL A 128 -3.46 -13.44 9.89
CA VAL A 128 -2.75 -13.38 11.18
C VAL A 128 -1.24 -13.32 11.02
N GLU A 129 -0.67 -14.11 10.10
CA GLU A 129 0.78 -14.13 9.86
C GLU A 129 1.27 -12.79 9.31
N LEU A 130 0.54 -12.22 8.35
CA LEU A 130 0.84 -10.93 7.77
C LEU A 130 0.68 -9.79 8.80
N ASP A 131 -0.41 -9.78 9.57
CA ASP A 131 -0.66 -8.80 10.62
C ASP A 131 0.46 -8.81 11.67
N THR A 132 0.88 -10.00 12.11
CA THR A 132 1.97 -10.17 13.08
C THR A 132 3.29 -9.58 12.54
N LEU A 133 3.69 -9.98 11.32
CA LEU A 133 4.91 -9.45 10.69
C LEU A 133 4.87 -7.93 10.56
N VAL A 134 3.73 -7.42 10.11
CA VAL A 134 3.53 -6.01 9.84
C VAL A 134 3.62 -5.22 11.15
N ARG A 135 2.97 -5.69 12.22
CA ARG A 135 3.05 -5.09 13.56
C ARG A 135 4.45 -5.09 14.14
N ASP A 136 5.18 -6.20 14.02
CA ASP A 136 6.58 -6.26 14.45
C ASP A 136 7.43 -5.21 13.73
N THR A 137 7.18 -5.02 12.43
CA THR A 137 7.94 -4.04 11.63
C THR A 137 7.53 -2.60 11.89
N PHE A 138 6.24 -2.36 12.19
CA PHE A 138 5.74 -1.04 12.58
C PHE A 138 6.01 -0.71 14.04
N GLY A 139 6.29 -1.70 14.90
CA GLY A 139 6.49 -1.55 16.35
C GLY A 139 7.48 -0.45 16.72
N ASP A 140 8.60 -0.36 16.01
CA ASP A 140 9.63 0.68 16.18
C ASP A 140 9.12 2.12 15.90
N THR A 141 8.02 2.23 15.16
CA THR A 141 7.39 3.49 14.75
C THR A 141 6.09 3.77 15.52
N LEU A 142 5.44 2.72 16.02
CA LEU A 142 4.24 2.75 16.87
C LEU A 142 4.56 3.22 18.31
N ASN A 143 5.69 2.79 18.87
CA ASN A 143 6.00 3.03 20.29
C ASN A 143 6.54 4.44 20.61
N ARG A 144 6.76 5.31 19.61
CA ARG A 144 7.29 6.67 19.85
C ARG A 144 6.25 7.72 20.24
N GLN A 145 4.96 7.36 20.30
CA GLN A 145 3.92 8.23 20.86
C GLN A 145 3.79 8.13 22.39
N ALA A 146 4.57 7.27 23.07
CA ALA A 146 4.48 7.09 24.52
C ALA A 146 5.42 8.01 25.36
N TYR A 147 6.29 8.81 24.73
CA TYR A 147 7.27 9.64 25.45
C TYR A 147 7.51 11.01 24.78
N ALA A 148 6.44 11.72 24.46
CA ALA A 148 6.49 13.15 24.12
C ALA A 148 5.53 13.92 25.03
#